data_AF-A0A2E8HN43-F1
#
_entry.id   AF-A0A2E8HN43-F1
#
_cell.length_a   1.000
_cell.length_b   1.000
_cell.length_c   1.000
_cell.angle_alpha   90.00
_cell.angle_beta   90.00
_cell.angle_gamma   90.00
#
_symmetry.space_group_name_H-M   'P 1'
#
loop_
_entity.id
_entity.type
_entity.pdbx_description
1 polymer ?
#
loop_
_entity_poly.entity_id
_entity_poly.type
_entity_poly.pdbx_seq_one_letter_code
_entity_poly.pdbx_strand_id
1 'polypeptide(L)'
;MTDHPPRILSVVKIWDKAPHSAFTDLLRSRDRWWCSFREAEAHGDSIGTLRVLVSDDGDNWSSVAEVKEEGVDLRDPKLSQMPDGRLLLVSGGSLYDRNGDGAYRTRCPRVSFSDDGYLWTQPRRCLAEDHWLWRVTWHGDDGYSVSKLGEGGDPRRGFLYRTVNGLDWEWITEFRLPDDIWTVSETTLRIMPDEEMIALIRPDWIGRSMPPFVDWSFTQIEHRMGGPNFIRVPDGTLWACARGQHEDVPGTVLARMTPTSYETVARLPSSGDCSYAGMVWHDELLWISYYSTHEEKTSVYLARVDVS
;
A
#
# COMPACT_ATOMS: atom_id res chain seq x y z
N MET A 1 -20.49 -12.20 17.38
CA MET A 1 -20.03 -11.29 16.31
C MET A 1 -21.11 -10.25 16.18
N THR A 2 -20.83 -9.02 16.62
CA THR A 2 -21.78 -7.91 16.53
C THR A 2 -22.01 -7.60 15.05
N ASP A 3 -23.26 -7.74 14.62
CA ASP A 3 -23.70 -7.65 13.23
C ASP A 3 -23.93 -6.19 12.79
N HIS A 4 -23.19 -5.25 13.41
CA HIS A 4 -23.35 -3.84 13.10
C HIS A 4 -22.52 -3.48 11.87
N PRO A 5 -23.11 -2.76 10.90
CA PRO A 5 -22.36 -2.26 9.76
C PRO A 5 -21.33 -1.24 10.26
N PRO A 6 -20.13 -1.20 9.67
CA PRO A 6 -19.12 -0.22 10.05
C PRO A 6 -19.66 1.19 9.84
N ARG A 7 -19.34 2.10 10.76
CA ARG A 7 -19.83 3.48 10.74
C ARG A 7 -18.67 4.43 10.45
N ILE A 8 -18.74 5.11 9.31
CA ILE A 8 -17.81 6.18 8.96
C ILE A 8 -18.12 7.39 9.86
N LEU A 9 -17.22 7.70 10.78
CA LEU A 9 -17.39 8.79 11.74
C LEU A 9 -17.00 10.15 11.15
N SER A 10 -15.93 10.18 10.35
CA SER A 10 -15.44 11.39 9.71
C SER A 10 -14.65 11.06 8.45
N VAL A 11 -14.67 11.98 7.49
CA VAL A 11 -13.78 12.02 6.32
C VAL A 11 -13.32 13.45 6.14
N VAL A 12 -12.01 13.67 6.17
CA VAL A 12 -11.41 15.00 6.02
C VAL A 12 -10.37 14.98 4.91
N LYS A 13 -10.37 16.01 4.06
CA LYS A 13 -9.29 16.23 3.11
C LYS A 13 -8.07 16.75 3.87
N ILE A 14 -6.96 16.02 3.79
CA ILE A 14 -5.71 16.38 4.48
C ILE A 14 -4.68 17.00 3.53
N TRP A 15 -4.85 16.86 2.20
CA TRP A 15 -3.95 17.45 1.22
C TRP A 15 -4.53 17.53 -0.20
N ASP A 16 -4.24 18.62 -0.91
CA ASP A 16 -4.63 18.82 -2.31
C ASP A 16 -3.72 19.82 -3.06
N LYS A 17 -2.43 19.94 -2.73
CA LYS A 17 -1.59 21.00 -3.34
C LYS A 17 -1.17 20.71 -4.78
N ALA A 18 -0.85 19.46 -5.12
CA ALA A 18 -0.47 19.07 -6.48
C ALA A 18 -1.68 18.80 -7.38
N PRO A 19 -1.51 18.86 -8.72
CA PRO A 19 -2.54 18.44 -9.69
C PRO A 19 -3.01 16.98 -9.48
N HIS A 20 -2.07 16.09 -9.15
CA HIS A 20 -2.34 14.70 -8.81
C HIS A 20 -1.65 14.34 -7.49
N SER A 21 -2.44 14.05 -6.45
CA SER A 21 -1.97 13.53 -5.15
C SER A 21 -2.56 12.15 -4.88
N ALA A 22 -1.76 11.08 -4.91
CA ALA A 22 -2.30 9.71 -4.91
C ALA A 22 -1.40 8.66 -4.25
N PHE A 23 -1.92 7.43 -4.17
CA PHE A 23 -1.19 6.24 -3.73
C PHE A 23 -0.72 6.30 -2.28
N THR A 24 -1.66 6.58 -1.39
CA THR A 24 -1.35 6.93 0.00
C THR A 24 -0.79 5.75 0.80
N ASP A 25 -0.19 6.09 1.94
CA ASP A 25 -0.02 5.20 3.07
C ASP A 25 -0.05 5.97 4.38
N LEU A 26 -0.35 5.27 5.48
CA LEU A 26 -0.53 5.82 6.81
C LEU A 26 0.24 4.95 7.82
N LEU A 27 1.00 5.60 8.69
CA LEU A 27 1.74 4.97 9.77
C LEU A 27 1.56 5.78 11.05
N ARG A 28 1.36 5.08 12.17
CA ARG A 28 1.40 5.66 13.51
C ARG A 28 2.69 5.21 14.18
N SER A 29 3.57 6.15 14.49
CA SER A 29 4.89 5.86 15.06
C SER A 29 5.40 7.07 15.84
N ARG A 30 6.08 6.82 16.98
CA ARG A 30 6.65 7.86 17.86
C ARG A 30 5.62 8.91 18.29
N ASP A 31 4.45 8.45 18.72
CA ASP A 31 3.35 9.34 19.15
C ASP A 31 2.82 10.32 18.09
N ARG A 32 3.09 10.04 16.80
CA ARG A 32 2.68 10.85 15.67
C ARG A 32 2.11 10.04 14.52
N TRP A 33 1.28 10.70 13.73
CA TRP A 33 0.79 10.23 12.45
C TRP A 33 1.73 10.63 11.33
N TRP A 34 1.97 9.72 10.40
CA TRP A 34 2.75 9.92 9.19
C TRP A 34 1.92 9.47 8.00
N CYS A 35 1.75 10.35 7.01
CA CYS A 35 1.06 10.03 5.77
C CYS A 35 2.01 10.26 4.60
N SER A 36 2.17 9.27 3.72
CA SER A 36 2.93 9.43 2.48
C SER A 36 2.04 9.28 1.27
N PHE A 37 2.36 9.99 0.18
CA PHE A 37 1.68 9.87 -1.12
C PHE A 37 2.56 10.44 -2.22
N ARG A 38 2.24 10.11 -3.47
CA ARG A 38 2.87 10.69 -4.65
C ARG A 38 2.22 12.02 -5.00
N GLU A 39 3.02 13.00 -5.38
CA GLU A 39 2.60 14.22 -6.08
C GLU A 39 3.15 14.24 -7.50
N ALA A 40 2.31 14.58 -8.49
CA ALA A 40 2.71 14.75 -9.88
C ALA A 40 1.71 15.61 -10.67
N GLU A 41 1.99 15.80 -11.96
CA GLU A 41 1.08 16.46 -12.92
C GLU A 41 -0.12 15.56 -13.30
N ALA A 42 0.09 14.24 -13.39
CA ALA A 42 -0.93 13.28 -13.81
C ALA A 42 -0.74 11.90 -13.15
N HIS A 43 -1.73 11.00 -13.31
CA HIS A 43 -1.70 9.65 -12.75
C HIS A 43 -0.52 8.79 -13.25
N GLY A 44 -0.18 8.90 -14.54
CA GLY A 44 0.78 8.04 -15.23
C GLY A 44 2.00 8.81 -15.71
N ASP A 45 1.91 9.34 -16.93
CA ASP A 45 3.05 9.82 -17.74
C ASP A 45 3.62 11.18 -17.27
N SER A 46 3.98 11.27 -16.00
CA SER A 46 4.63 12.44 -15.39
C SER A 46 5.62 12.00 -14.32
N ILE A 47 6.69 12.78 -14.15
CA ILE A 47 7.65 12.55 -13.08
C ILE A 47 7.02 12.96 -11.75
N GLY A 48 6.76 11.98 -10.88
CA GLY A 48 6.25 12.20 -9.54
C GLY A 48 7.32 12.20 -8.46
N THR A 49 7.02 12.90 -7.37
CA THR A 49 7.79 12.92 -6.12
C THR A 49 6.94 12.37 -4.98
N LEU A 50 7.57 12.05 -3.85
CA LEU A 50 6.87 11.51 -2.68
C LEU A 50 6.80 12.58 -1.60
N ARG A 51 5.59 12.92 -1.16
CA ARG A 51 5.33 13.81 -0.05
C ARG A 51 5.20 13.01 1.24
N VAL A 52 5.75 13.52 2.34
CA VAL A 52 5.50 13.01 3.69
C VAL A 52 4.87 14.11 4.52
N LEU A 53 3.72 13.81 5.11
CA LEU A 53 3.04 14.66 6.08
C LEU A 53 3.18 14.08 7.48
N VAL A 54 3.15 14.97 8.48
CA VAL A 54 3.06 14.63 9.90
C VAL A 54 1.83 15.27 10.53
N SER A 55 1.28 14.61 11.54
CA SER A 55 0.26 15.18 12.42
C SER A 55 0.38 14.60 13.83
N ASP A 56 0.10 15.42 14.84
CA ASP A 56 0.11 15.00 16.24
C ASP A 56 -1.28 14.48 16.69
N ASP A 57 -2.35 15.00 16.08
CA ASP A 57 -3.76 14.73 16.44
C ASP A 57 -4.54 14.01 15.32
N GLY A 58 -3.98 13.96 14.11
CA GLY A 58 -4.65 13.46 12.92
C GLY A 58 -5.66 14.44 12.31
N ASP A 59 -5.76 15.65 12.83
CA ASP A 59 -6.61 16.74 12.32
C ASP A 59 -5.77 17.81 11.62
N ASN A 60 -4.64 18.19 12.22
CA ASN A 60 -3.73 19.21 11.71
C ASN A 60 -2.51 18.58 11.06
N TRP A 61 -2.36 18.76 9.75
CA TRP A 61 -1.31 18.12 8.96
C TRP A 61 -0.30 19.12 8.40
N SER A 62 0.98 18.78 8.48
CA SER A 62 2.08 19.57 7.92
C SER A 62 2.96 18.71 7.01
N SER A 63 3.37 19.25 5.87
CA SER A 63 4.40 18.63 5.04
C SER A 63 5.77 18.76 5.69
N VAL A 64 6.45 17.64 5.88
CA VAL A 64 7.78 17.59 6.50
C VAL A 64 8.88 17.19 5.53
N ALA A 65 8.55 16.49 4.44
CA ALA A 65 9.54 16.08 3.45
C ALA A 65 8.96 15.95 2.03
N GLU A 66 9.84 16.14 1.06
CA GLU A 66 9.65 15.80 -0.35
C GLU A 66 10.83 14.93 -0.79
N VAL A 67 10.56 13.65 -1.07
CA VAL A 67 11.56 12.70 -1.56
C VAL A 67 11.46 12.65 -3.09
N LYS A 68 12.58 12.84 -3.78
CA LYS A 68 12.65 12.89 -5.24
C LYS A 68 13.97 12.33 -5.76
N GLU A 69 13.95 11.83 -6.99
CA GLU A 69 15.12 11.35 -7.73
C GLU A 69 15.04 11.95 -9.14
N GLU A 70 16.11 12.64 -9.58
CA GLU A 70 16.08 13.34 -10.87
C GLU A 70 15.85 12.36 -12.03
N GLY A 71 14.82 12.64 -12.84
CA GLY A 71 14.50 11.81 -14.01
C GLY A 71 13.76 10.52 -13.70
N VAL A 72 13.30 10.33 -12.46
CA VAL A 72 12.60 9.13 -12.02
C VAL A 72 11.25 9.49 -11.46
N ASP A 73 10.21 8.85 -11.98
CA ASP A 73 8.87 8.95 -11.41
C ASP A 73 8.75 8.02 -10.20
N LEU A 74 8.78 8.59 -9.00
CA LEU A 74 8.58 7.83 -7.76
C LEU A 74 7.08 7.63 -7.51
N ARG A 75 6.66 6.39 -7.23
CA ARG A 75 5.25 6.01 -7.06
C ARG A 75 4.99 5.08 -5.88
N ASP A 76 3.73 5.02 -5.47
CA ASP A 76 3.23 4.09 -4.45
C ASP A 76 4.05 4.07 -3.15
N PRO A 77 4.32 5.22 -2.51
CA PRO A 77 5.08 5.24 -1.27
C PRO A 77 4.38 4.43 -0.17
N LYS A 78 5.09 3.48 0.43
CA LYS A 78 4.65 2.70 1.59
C LYS A 78 5.59 2.92 2.77
N LEU A 79 5.02 3.38 3.87
CA LEU A 79 5.70 3.64 5.14
C LEU A 79 5.71 2.38 6.00
N SER A 80 6.82 2.16 6.67
CA SER A 80 6.93 1.18 7.76
C SER A 80 7.94 1.66 8.80
N GLN A 81 7.79 1.17 10.02
CA GLN A 81 8.82 1.33 11.05
C GLN A 81 9.69 0.08 11.08
N MET A 82 11.00 0.27 10.97
CA MET A 82 11.99 -0.79 11.10
C MET A 82 12.15 -1.22 12.56
N PRO A 83 12.66 -2.44 12.83
CA PRO A 83 12.90 -2.94 14.18
C PRO A 83 13.84 -2.07 15.01
N ASP A 84 14.81 -1.41 14.37
CA ASP A 84 15.72 -0.45 15.00
C ASP A 84 15.09 0.93 15.27
N GLY A 85 13.81 1.08 14.95
CA GLY A 85 13.02 2.28 15.19
C GLY A 85 13.05 3.30 14.05
N ARG A 86 13.91 3.15 13.02
CA ARG A 86 13.93 4.04 11.85
C ARG A 86 12.65 3.90 11.02
N LEU A 87 12.30 4.96 10.28
CA LEU A 87 11.24 4.89 9.28
C LEU A 87 11.83 4.46 7.94
N LEU A 88 11.15 3.54 7.27
CA LEU A 88 11.44 3.09 5.91
C LEU A 88 10.30 3.49 4.99
N LEU A 89 10.64 4.13 3.87
CA LEU A 89 9.75 4.45 2.77
C LEU A 89 10.14 3.61 1.54
N VAL A 90 9.29 2.64 1.18
CA VAL A 90 9.41 1.87 -0.07
C VAL A 90 8.61 2.57 -1.15
N SER A 91 9.13 2.63 -2.37
CA SER A 91 8.39 3.15 -3.52
C SER A 91 8.78 2.43 -4.82
N GLY A 92 7.93 2.48 -5.82
CA GLY A 92 8.34 2.24 -7.20
C GLY A 92 9.15 3.43 -7.73
N GLY A 93 9.99 3.19 -8.72
CA GLY A 93 10.59 4.26 -9.52
C GLY A 93 10.60 3.89 -10.99
N SER A 94 9.87 4.64 -11.81
CA SER A 94 9.75 4.41 -13.25
C SER A 94 10.69 5.32 -14.02
N LEU A 95 11.27 4.77 -15.09
CA LEU A 95 12.10 5.49 -16.06
C LEU A 95 11.35 5.57 -17.39
N TYR A 96 11.37 6.76 -17.98
CA TYR A 96 10.75 7.06 -19.27
C TYR A 96 11.82 7.55 -20.25
N ASP A 97 11.63 7.31 -21.55
CA ASP A 97 12.52 7.82 -22.57
C ASP A 97 12.39 9.34 -22.70
N ARG A 98 13.50 10.04 -22.41
CA ARG A 98 13.57 11.51 -22.51
C ARG A 98 13.92 12.02 -23.91
N ASN A 99 14.30 11.14 -24.83
CA ASN A 99 14.72 11.48 -26.20
C ASN A 99 13.71 11.03 -27.28
N GLY A 100 12.49 10.65 -26.87
CA GLY A 100 11.43 10.11 -27.74
C GLY A 100 10.02 10.59 -27.37
N ASP A 101 9.02 9.74 -27.59
CA ASP A 101 7.58 9.97 -27.37
C ASP A 101 7.13 9.92 -25.89
N GLY A 102 8.07 9.77 -24.95
CA GLY A 102 7.77 9.56 -23.54
C GLY A 102 7.50 8.11 -23.15
N ALA A 103 7.83 7.13 -24.01
CA ALA A 103 7.62 5.72 -23.73
C ALA A 103 8.27 5.26 -22.41
N TYR A 104 7.54 4.40 -21.70
CA TYR A 104 8.03 3.67 -20.54
C TYR A 104 9.24 2.80 -20.93
N ARG A 105 10.26 2.76 -20.07
CA ARG A 105 11.48 1.96 -20.30
C ARG A 105 11.63 0.80 -19.32
N THR A 106 11.59 1.12 -18.03
CA THR A 106 11.73 0.14 -16.96
C THR A 106 11.31 0.76 -15.63
N ARG A 107 11.25 -0.06 -14.59
CA ARG A 107 11.02 0.35 -13.20
C ARG A 107 11.99 -0.39 -12.29
N CYS A 108 12.23 0.17 -11.12
CA CYS A 108 13.01 -0.49 -10.08
C CYS A 108 12.54 0.03 -8.71
N PRO A 109 12.46 -0.79 -7.66
CA PRO A 109 12.04 -0.32 -6.35
C PRO A 109 13.09 0.59 -5.72
N ARG A 110 12.63 1.63 -5.04
CA ARG A 110 13.43 2.58 -4.27
C ARG A 110 13.12 2.43 -2.79
N VAL A 111 14.12 2.69 -1.97
CA VAL A 111 13.98 2.86 -0.53
C VAL A 111 14.61 4.16 -0.06
N SER A 112 13.97 4.81 0.90
CA SER A 112 14.51 5.95 1.64
C SER A 112 14.30 5.73 3.14
N PHE A 113 15.23 6.21 3.95
CA PHE A 113 15.23 5.99 5.40
C PHE A 113 15.16 7.33 6.13
N SER A 114 14.60 7.31 7.34
CA SER A 114 14.59 8.46 8.22
C SER A 114 14.71 8.06 9.69
N ASP A 115 15.64 8.71 10.41
CA ASP A 115 15.81 8.52 11.84
C ASP A 115 14.76 9.29 12.66
N ASP A 116 14.21 10.39 12.13
CA ASP A 116 13.33 11.32 12.86
C ASP A 116 11.95 11.53 12.19
N GLY A 117 11.79 11.12 10.93
CA GLY A 117 10.62 11.33 10.08
C GLY A 117 10.62 12.65 9.30
N TYR A 118 11.59 13.53 9.55
CA TYR A 118 11.74 14.85 8.92
C TYR A 118 12.84 14.85 7.86
N LEU A 119 13.99 14.24 8.18
CA LEU A 119 15.13 14.12 7.29
C LEU A 119 15.16 12.73 6.67
N TRP A 120 15.10 12.69 5.33
CA TRP A 120 15.07 11.45 4.56
C TRP A 120 16.33 11.31 3.73
N THR A 121 16.88 10.09 3.66
CA THR A 121 17.98 9.78 2.75
C THR A 121 17.53 9.92 1.30
N GLN A 122 18.49 10.12 0.38
CA GLN A 122 18.20 10.00 -1.05
C GLN A 122 17.67 8.59 -1.39
N PRO A 123 16.76 8.46 -2.38
CA PRO A 123 16.28 7.18 -2.84
C PRO A 123 17.42 6.27 -3.30
N ARG A 124 17.35 5.00 -2.89
CA ARG A 124 18.29 3.96 -3.32
C ARG A 124 17.54 2.79 -3.93
N ARG A 125 18.04 2.28 -5.06
CA ARG A 125 17.55 1.03 -5.66
C ARG A 125 17.81 -0.14 -4.71
N CYS A 126 16.85 -1.05 -4.56
CA CYS A 126 16.98 -2.22 -3.68
C CYS A 126 16.69 -3.59 -4.35
N LEU A 127 16.25 -3.59 -5.61
CA LEU A 127 16.06 -4.80 -6.42
C LEU A 127 16.49 -4.54 -7.87
N ALA A 128 16.51 -5.58 -8.69
CA ALA A 128 16.78 -5.48 -10.12
C ALA A 128 15.71 -4.66 -10.87
N GLU A 129 16.00 -4.33 -12.12
CA GLU A 129 15.03 -3.71 -13.03
C GLU A 129 13.80 -4.59 -13.25
N ASP A 130 12.71 -3.96 -13.68
CA ASP A 130 11.35 -4.50 -13.84
C ASP A 130 10.61 -4.91 -12.53
N HIS A 131 11.31 -4.98 -11.41
CA HIS A 131 10.68 -5.21 -10.10
C HIS A 131 9.87 -4.01 -9.61
N TRP A 132 8.74 -4.29 -8.94
CA TRP A 132 7.97 -3.34 -8.17
C TRP A 132 7.61 -3.93 -6.81
N LEU A 133 8.34 -3.53 -5.79
CA LEU A 133 8.15 -3.94 -4.40
C LEU A 133 6.98 -3.16 -3.80
N TRP A 134 6.02 -3.85 -3.22
CA TRP A 134 4.78 -3.20 -2.77
C TRP A 134 4.91 -2.56 -1.39
N ARG A 135 4.81 -3.34 -0.32
CA ARG A 135 4.81 -2.89 1.08
C ARG A 135 5.62 -3.86 1.93
N VAL A 136 6.33 -3.36 2.93
CA VAL A 136 7.05 -4.20 3.91
C VAL A 136 6.16 -4.53 5.10
N THR A 137 6.21 -5.77 5.56
CA THR A 137 5.65 -6.24 6.83
C THR A 137 6.78 -6.77 7.68
N TRP A 138 7.00 -6.15 8.84
CA TRP A 138 8.04 -6.55 9.78
C TRP A 138 7.53 -7.59 10.78
N HIS A 139 8.36 -8.58 11.08
CA HIS A 139 8.16 -9.59 12.10
C HIS A 139 9.51 -9.91 12.76
N GLY A 140 9.67 -9.53 14.02
CA GLY A 140 10.99 -9.49 14.66
C GLY A 140 11.93 -8.57 13.88
N ASP A 141 13.12 -9.06 13.55
CA ASP A 141 14.12 -8.33 12.77
C ASP A 141 13.94 -8.46 11.24
N ASP A 142 12.95 -9.25 10.80
CA ASP A 142 12.74 -9.59 9.40
C ASP A 142 11.61 -8.79 8.76
N GLY A 143 11.87 -8.19 7.62
CA GLY A 143 10.90 -7.51 6.76
C GLY A 143 10.56 -8.36 5.55
N TYR A 144 9.26 -8.55 5.27
CA TYR A 144 8.76 -9.32 4.14
C TYR A 144 8.01 -8.42 3.17
N SER A 145 8.20 -8.65 1.87
CA SER A 145 7.45 -7.96 0.83
C SER A 145 7.34 -8.80 -0.43
N VAL A 146 6.25 -8.62 -1.16
CA VAL A 146 6.09 -9.21 -2.48
C VAL A 146 6.40 -8.17 -3.55
N SER A 147 7.27 -8.52 -4.48
CA SER A 147 7.51 -7.77 -5.70
C SER A 147 6.68 -8.35 -6.84
N LYS A 148 6.05 -7.48 -7.64
CA LYS A 148 5.59 -7.86 -8.98
C LYS A 148 6.70 -7.68 -10.02
N LEU A 149 6.80 -8.61 -10.95
CA LEU A 149 7.72 -8.59 -12.10
C LEU A 149 6.91 -8.80 -13.39
N GLY A 150 7.32 -8.18 -14.48
CA GLY A 150 6.60 -8.19 -15.75
C GLY A 150 5.89 -6.87 -16.01
N GLU A 151 6.07 -6.36 -17.23
CA GLU A 151 5.38 -5.20 -17.76
C GLU A 151 3.98 -5.60 -18.27
N GLY A 152 2.98 -4.74 -18.06
CA GLY A 152 1.61 -5.01 -18.51
C GLY A 152 0.80 -5.90 -17.55
N GLY A 153 -0.28 -6.49 -18.06
CA GLY A 153 -1.28 -7.20 -17.28
C GLY A 153 -1.04 -8.70 -17.10
N ASP A 154 -0.32 -9.32 -18.04
CA ASP A 154 -0.12 -10.78 -18.13
C ASP A 154 1.03 -11.09 -19.12
N PRO A 155 2.08 -11.85 -18.73
CA PRO A 155 2.30 -12.43 -17.41
C PRO A 155 2.84 -11.41 -16.41
N ARG A 156 2.30 -11.48 -15.20
CA ARG A 156 2.79 -10.77 -14.02
C ARG A 156 3.05 -11.77 -12.89
N ARG A 157 4.31 -11.82 -12.48
CA ARG A 157 4.83 -12.80 -11.52
C ARG A 157 5.00 -12.15 -10.16
N GLY A 158 4.69 -12.87 -9.09
CA GLY A 158 4.86 -12.41 -7.72
C GLY A 158 6.02 -13.12 -7.04
N PHE A 159 6.91 -12.37 -6.41
CA PHE A 159 8.07 -12.92 -5.72
C PHE A 159 8.10 -12.42 -4.28
N LEU A 160 8.10 -13.36 -3.33
CA LEU A 160 8.29 -13.04 -1.92
C LEU A 160 9.77 -12.84 -1.64
N TYR A 161 10.08 -11.73 -0.99
CA TYR A 161 11.41 -11.38 -0.52
C TYR A 161 11.42 -11.13 0.99
N ARG A 162 12.59 -11.37 1.61
CA ARG A 162 12.93 -11.04 2.99
C ARG A 162 14.07 -10.02 3.02
N THR A 163 14.08 -9.15 4.01
CA THR A 163 15.18 -8.22 4.31
C THR A 163 15.36 -8.07 5.81
N VAL A 164 16.55 -7.68 6.24
CA VAL A 164 16.82 -7.24 7.62
C VAL A 164 17.17 -5.75 7.70
N ASN A 165 17.36 -5.08 6.55
CA ASN A 165 17.88 -3.71 6.50
C ASN A 165 17.17 -2.81 5.48
N GLY A 166 16.21 -3.33 4.71
CA GLY A 166 15.47 -2.62 3.67
C GLY A 166 16.24 -2.39 2.36
N LEU A 167 17.54 -2.67 2.31
CA LEU A 167 18.40 -2.49 1.15
C LEU A 167 18.66 -3.81 0.42
N ASP A 168 19.01 -4.84 1.18
CA ASP A 168 19.36 -6.16 0.67
C ASP A 168 18.15 -7.08 0.84
N TRP A 169 17.68 -7.65 -0.27
CA TRP A 169 16.48 -8.47 -0.32
C TRP A 169 16.81 -9.88 -0.79
N GLU A 170 16.57 -10.85 0.07
CA GLU A 170 16.71 -12.28 -0.17
C GLU A 170 15.42 -12.83 -0.78
N TRP A 171 15.51 -13.48 -1.94
CA TRP A 171 14.37 -14.15 -2.56
C TRP A 171 14.01 -15.41 -1.77
N ILE A 172 12.72 -15.61 -1.48
CA ILE A 172 12.20 -16.80 -0.79
C ILE A 172 11.53 -17.76 -1.78
N THR A 173 10.47 -17.28 -2.44
CA THR A 173 9.64 -18.12 -3.32
C THR A 173 8.92 -17.26 -4.37
N GLU A 174 8.35 -17.93 -5.36
CA GLU A 174 7.46 -17.34 -6.36
C GLU A 174 6.01 -17.74 -6.07
N PHE A 175 5.10 -16.78 -6.13
CA PHE A 175 3.67 -17.03 -6.03
C PHE A 175 3.16 -17.64 -7.33
N ARG A 176 2.90 -18.94 -7.30
CA ARG A 176 2.30 -19.70 -8.39
C ARG A 176 0.81 -19.83 -8.12
N LEU A 177 0.01 -18.95 -8.72
CA LEU A 177 -1.43 -19.04 -8.61
C LEU A 177 -1.94 -20.31 -9.33
N PRO A 178 -3.08 -20.88 -8.91
CA PRO A 178 -3.73 -21.98 -9.61
C PRO A 178 -4.00 -21.69 -11.09
N ASP A 179 -4.17 -22.76 -11.88
CA ASP A 179 -4.56 -22.71 -13.29
C ASP A 179 -3.63 -21.90 -14.20
N ASP A 180 -2.34 -21.84 -13.87
CA ASP A 180 -1.32 -21.07 -14.59
C ASP A 180 -1.68 -19.59 -14.79
N ILE A 181 -2.34 -19.00 -13.79
CA ILE A 181 -2.72 -17.59 -13.80
C ILE A 181 -1.53 -16.71 -13.40
N TRP A 182 -1.14 -15.78 -14.28
CA TRP A 182 0.00 -14.88 -14.08
C TRP A 182 -0.46 -13.44 -13.85
N THR A 183 -1.20 -13.18 -12.77
CA THR A 183 -1.76 -11.84 -12.50
C THR A 183 -1.32 -11.23 -11.17
N VAL A 184 -0.39 -11.88 -10.45
CA VAL A 184 0.06 -11.42 -9.12
C VAL A 184 0.62 -10.01 -9.22
N SER A 185 0.10 -9.11 -8.38
CA SER A 185 0.53 -7.71 -8.41
C SER A 185 0.67 -7.08 -7.02
N GLU A 186 -0.01 -5.97 -6.78
CA GLU A 186 0.01 -5.27 -5.50
C GLU A 186 -0.48 -6.22 -4.41
N THR A 187 0.42 -6.53 -3.46
CA THR A 187 0.24 -7.63 -2.52
C THR A 187 0.63 -7.18 -1.12
N THR A 188 -0.36 -7.04 -0.25
CA THR A 188 -0.12 -6.75 1.17
C THR A 188 0.04 -8.05 1.94
N LEU A 189 1.01 -8.11 2.84
CA LEU A 189 1.25 -9.24 3.75
C LEU A 189 0.87 -8.86 5.18
N ARG A 190 0.44 -9.82 6.00
CA ARG A 190 0.42 -9.74 7.47
C ARG A 190 0.74 -11.11 8.05
N ILE A 191 1.51 -11.15 9.13
CA ILE A 191 1.78 -12.39 9.87
C ILE A 191 0.85 -12.41 11.08
N MET A 192 0.10 -13.50 11.21
CA MET A 192 -0.88 -13.73 12.28
C MET A 192 -0.20 -14.23 13.57
N PRO A 193 -0.87 -14.21 14.73
CA PRO A 193 -0.28 -14.67 16.00
C PRO A 193 0.12 -16.15 16.03
N ASP A 194 -0.42 -16.96 15.13
CA ASP A 194 -0.06 -18.38 14.95
C ASP A 194 1.04 -18.57 13.89
N GLU A 195 1.73 -17.48 13.52
CA GLU A 195 2.81 -17.42 12.52
C GLU A 195 2.36 -17.62 11.06
N GLU A 196 1.06 -17.79 10.80
CA GLU A 196 0.57 -17.86 9.43
C GLU A 196 0.71 -16.50 8.73
N MET A 197 1.37 -16.48 7.57
CA MET A 197 1.41 -15.30 6.72
C MET A 197 0.22 -15.31 5.77
N ILE A 198 -0.55 -14.22 5.79
CA ILE A 198 -1.66 -13.97 4.90
C ILE A 198 -1.26 -12.91 3.88
N ALA A 199 -1.57 -13.15 2.61
CA ALA A 199 -1.34 -12.24 1.50
C ALA A 199 -2.66 -11.82 0.87
N LEU A 200 -2.95 -10.52 0.79
CA LEU A 200 -4.06 -9.98 0.00
C LEU A 200 -3.51 -9.46 -1.32
N ILE A 201 -3.84 -10.15 -2.42
CA ILE A 201 -3.16 -10.06 -3.71
C ILE A 201 -4.13 -9.51 -4.76
N ARG A 202 -3.75 -8.41 -5.40
CA ARG A 202 -4.46 -7.91 -6.60
C ARG A 202 -4.24 -8.86 -7.79
N PRO A 203 -5.28 -9.18 -8.59
CA PRO A 203 -6.61 -8.57 -8.56
C PRO A 203 -7.60 -9.18 -7.58
N ASP A 204 -7.51 -10.45 -7.23
CA ASP A 204 -8.63 -11.15 -6.62
C ASP A 204 -8.18 -12.44 -5.90
N TRP A 205 -7.05 -12.39 -5.19
CA TRP A 205 -6.50 -13.57 -4.52
C TRP A 205 -6.18 -13.30 -3.04
N ILE A 206 -6.38 -14.34 -2.22
CA ILE A 206 -5.82 -14.42 -0.88
C ILE A 206 -4.85 -15.60 -0.85
N GLY A 207 -3.62 -15.36 -0.42
CA GLY A 207 -2.58 -16.37 -0.22
C GLY A 207 -2.37 -16.65 1.26
N ARG A 208 -1.97 -17.87 1.58
CA ARG A 208 -1.64 -18.30 2.95
C ARG A 208 -0.41 -19.18 2.95
N SER A 209 0.45 -19.03 3.96
CA SER A 209 1.61 -19.89 4.15
C SER A 209 2.08 -19.90 5.59
N MET A 210 2.46 -21.06 6.10
CA MET A 210 3.19 -21.20 7.36
C MET A 210 4.69 -20.99 7.12
N PRO A 211 5.48 -20.64 8.16
CA PRO A 211 6.93 -20.64 8.06
C PRO A 211 7.44 -21.98 7.50
N PRO A 212 8.45 -21.99 6.62
CA PRO A 212 9.32 -20.86 6.23
C PRO A 212 8.81 -20.02 5.04
N PHE A 213 7.50 -19.99 4.80
CA PHE A 213 6.83 -19.18 3.76
C PHE A 213 7.17 -19.58 2.31
N VAL A 214 7.50 -20.85 2.10
CA VAL A 214 7.87 -21.40 0.78
C VAL A 214 6.66 -21.98 0.05
N ASP A 215 5.80 -22.70 0.77
CA ASP A 215 4.63 -23.38 0.23
C ASP A 215 3.36 -22.57 0.48
N TRP A 216 2.68 -22.19 -0.59
CA TRP A 216 1.52 -21.30 -0.54
C TRP A 216 0.24 -22.00 -1.01
N SER A 217 -0.84 -21.74 -0.29
CA SER A 217 -2.20 -22.00 -0.78
C SER A 217 -2.86 -20.69 -1.19
N PHE A 218 -3.61 -20.70 -2.29
CA PHE A 218 -4.29 -19.52 -2.81
C PHE A 218 -5.78 -19.78 -2.95
N THR A 219 -6.58 -18.77 -2.61
CA THR A 219 -8.03 -18.72 -2.80
C THR A 219 -8.37 -17.53 -3.68
N GLN A 220 -9.04 -17.78 -4.80
CA GLN A 220 -9.61 -16.69 -5.60
C GLN A 220 -10.86 -16.17 -4.91
N ILE A 221 -10.97 -14.86 -4.77
CA ILE A 221 -12.16 -14.18 -4.24
C ILE A 221 -13.01 -13.64 -5.39
N GLU A 222 -14.29 -13.40 -5.13
CA GLU A 222 -15.24 -12.95 -6.17
C GLU A 222 -15.03 -11.48 -6.57
N HIS A 223 -14.42 -10.68 -5.68
CA HIS A 223 -14.25 -9.25 -5.89
C HIS A 223 -12.87 -8.91 -6.43
N ARG A 224 -12.85 -8.18 -7.56
CA ARG A 224 -11.61 -7.57 -8.04
C ARG A 224 -11.26 -6.33 -7.22
N MET A 225 -9.98 -6.19 -6.94
CA MET A 225 -9.40 -5.17 -6.08
C MET A 225 -8.26 -4.42 -6.79
N GLY A 226 -7.95 -3.22 -6.33
CA GLY A 226 -6.74 -2.47 -6.70
C GLY A 226 -6.12 -1.79 -5.49
N GLY A 227 -4.79 -1.76 -5.41
CA GLY A 227 -4.03 -1.19 -4.29
C GLY A 227 -4.46 -1.70 -2.90
N PRO A 228 -4.64 -3.03 -2.69
CA PRO A 228 -5.21 -3.54 -1.45
C PRO A 228 -4.27 -3.35 -0.25
N ASN A 229 -4.87 -3.05 0.90
CA ASN A 229 -4.24 -3.11 2.22
C ASN A 229 -5.19 -3.80 3.20
N PHE A 230 -4.67 -4.40 4.26
CA PHE A 230 -5.51 -4.97 5.32
C PHE A 230 -4.79 -4.93 6.68
N ILE A 231 -5.57 -5.07 7.75
CA ILE A 231 -5.06 -5.09 9.13
C ILE A 231 -5.90 -6.04 9.98
N ARG A 232 -5.26 -6.63 11.00
CA ARG A 232 -5.93 -7.33 12.10
C ARG A 232 -6.16 -6.34 13.23
N VAL A 233 -7.41 -6.14 13.65
CA VAL A 233 -7.74 -5.29 14.81
C VAL A 233 -7.70 -6.12 16.11
N PRO A 234 -7.76 -5.51 17.31
CA PRO A 234 -7.49 -6.23 18.58
C PRO A 234 -8.38 -7.44 18.85
N ASP A 235 -9.65 -7.40 18.43
CA ASP A 235 -10.59 -8.52 18.58
C ASP A 235 -10.26 -9.73 17.68
N GLY A 236 -9.30 -9.57 16.77
CA GLY A 236 -8.81 -10.60 15.87
C GLY A 236 -9.48 -10.64 14.50
N THR A 237 -10.47 -9.79 14.24
CA THR A 237 -11.06 -9.65 12.91
C THR A 237 -10.09 -8.98 11.94
N LEU A 238 -10.21 -9.33 10.65
CA LEU A 238 -9.43 -8.73 9.57
C LEU A 238 -10.30 -7.76 8.78
N TRP A 239 -9.74 -6.58 8.52
CA TRP A 239 -10.37 -5.52 7.74
C TRP A 239 -9.47 -5.12 6.59
N ALA A 240 -10.04 -5.07 5.40
CA ALA A 240 -9.33 -4.72 4.18
C ALA A 240 -9.89 -3.45 3.54
N CYS A 241 -9.03 -2.68 2.88
CA CYS A 241 -9.43 -1.53 2.09
C CYS A 241 -8.73 -1.56 0.74
N ALA A 242 -9.51 -1.37 -0.33
CA ALA A 242 -9.03 -1.44 -1.70
C ALA A 242 -9.92 -0.62 -2.64
N ARG A 243 -9.46 -0.44 -3.89
CA ARG A 243 -10.32 0.00 -4.98
C ARG A 243 -11.18 -1.19 -5.38
N GLY A 244 -12.49 -1.05 -5.34
CA GLY A 244 -13.43 -2.12 -5.62
C GLY A 244 -14.83 -1.59 -5.86
N GLN A 245 -15.82 -2.42 -5.59
CA GLN A 245 -17.24 -2.09 -5.68
C GLN A 245 -17.97 -2.55 -4.41
N HIS A 246 -18.92 -1.75 -3.96
CA HIS A 246 -19.85 -2.11 -2.88
C HIS A 246 -21.24 -1.67 -3.34
N GLU A 247 -22.20 -2.60 -3.29
CA GLU A 247 -23.54 -2.42 -3.87
C GLU A 247 -23.50 -1.91 -5.32
N ASP A 248 -22.64 -2.53 -6.14
CA ASP A 248 -22.37 -2.17 -7.55
C ASP A 248 -21.80 -0.76 -7.78
N VAL A 249 -21.50 0.00 -6.72
CA VAL A 249 -20.90 1.34 -6.83
C VAL A 249 -19.37 1.26 -6.71
N PRO A 250 -18.60 1.67 -7.74
CA PRO A 250 -17.15 1.68 -7.67
C PRO A 250 -16.63 2.74 -6.69
N GLY A 251 -15.50 2.44 -6.05
CA GLY A 251 -14.83 3.39 -5.17
C GLY A 251 -13.78 2.75 -4.29
N THR A 252 -13.43 3.46 -3.22
CA THR A 252 -12.65 2.94 -2.11
C THR A 252 -13.59 2.21 -1.16
N VAL A 253 -13.42 0.90 -1.03
CA VAL A 253 -14.32 0.05 -0.24
C VAL A 253 -13.61 -0.44 1.01
N LEU A 254 -14.39 -0.61 2.08
CA LEU A 254 -14.00 -1.33 3.29
C LEU A 254 -14.63 -2.73 3.21
N ALA A 255 -13.84 -3.75 3.55
CA ALA A 255 -14.25 -5.13 3.51
C ALA A 255 -13.92 -5.87 4.80
N ARG A 256 -14.82 -6.77 5.20
CA ARG A 256 -14.50 -7.82 6.18
C ARG A 256 -13.73 -8.91 5.45
N MET A 257 -12.69 -9.41 6.10
CA MET A 257 -11.80 -10.41 5.53
C MET A 257 -11.66 -11.60 6.48
N THR A 258 -11.48 -12.78 5.91
CA THR A 258 -10.92 -13.96 6.57
C THR A 258 -9.69 -14.43 5.77
N PRO A 259 -8.94 -15.45 6.22
CA PRO A 259 -7.88 -16.03 5.41
C PRO A 259 -8.31 -16.55 4.02
N THR A 260 -9.61 -16.67 3.75
CA THR A 260 -10.14 -17.21 2.48
C THR A 260 -11.35 -16.47 1.93
N SER A 261 -11.78 -15.35 2.55
CA SER A 261 -12.94 -14.59 2.09
C SER A 261 -12.71 -13.08 2.20
N TYR A 262 -13.42 -12.35 1.36
CA TYR A 262 -13.39 -10.89 1.28
C TYR A 262 -14.80 -10.42 0.94
N GLU A 263 -15.42 -9.64 1.81
CA GLU A 263 -16.80 -9.16 1.66
C GLU A 263 -16.82 -7.64 1.82
N THR A 264 -17.23 -6.90 0.79
CA THR A 264 -17.32 -5.44 0.89
C THR A 264 -18.53 -5.05 1.72
N VAL A 265 -18.32 -4.23 2.74
CA VAL A 265 -19.35 -3.86 3.73
C VAL A 265 -19.62 -2.37 3.83
N ALA A 266 -18.76 -1.54 3.24
CA ALA A 266 -18.99 -0.11 3.09
C ALA A 266 -18.17 0.48 1.94
N ARG A 267 -18.59 1.65 1.47
CA ARG A 267 -17.84 2.49 0.54
C ARG A 267 -17.52 3.84 1.19
N LEU A 268 -16.24 4.21 1.19
CA LEU A 268 -15.82 5.55 1.61
C LEU A 268 -16.22 6.59 0.54
N PRO A 269 -16.51 7.86 0.91
CA PRO A 269 -16.70 8.95 -0.04
C PRO A 269 -15.55 9.03 -1.05
N SER A 270 -15.80 8.58 -2.27
CA SER A 270 -14.77 8.42 -3.31
C SER A 270 -15.36 8.22 -4.69
N SER A 271 -14.68 8.69 -5.74
CA SER A 271 -15.04 8.43 -7.13
C SER A 271 -13.82 8.55 -8.03
N GLY A 272 -13.98 8.17 -9.31
CA GLY A 272 -12.97 8.30 -10.35
C GLY A 272 -11.67 7.57 -10.00
N ASP A 273 -10.56 8.32 -10.02
CA ASP A 273 -9.26 7.80 -9.62
C ASP A 273 -9.14 7.86 -8.09
N CYS A 274 -9.09 6.69 -7.42
CA CYS A 274 -9.16 6.62 -5.96
C CYS A 274 -8.54 5.35 -5.33
N SER A 275 -8.51 5.33 -3.99
CA SER A 275 -8.12 4.25 -3.08
C SER A 275 -6.64 4.26 -2.65
N TYR A 276 -5.96 3.11 -2.72
CA TYR A 276 -4.59 2.85 -2.28
C TYR A 276 -4.40 3.26 -0.83
N ALA A 277 -5.07 2.52 0.05
CA ALA A 277 -5.28 2.94 1.42
C ALA A 277 -4.08 2.66 2.34
N GLY A 278 -3.77 3.61 3.20
CA GLY A 278 -3.05 3.38 4.46
C GLY A 278 -4.03 3.03 5.56
N MET A 279 -3.69 2.10 6.45
CA MET A 279 -4.61 1.61 7.49
C MET A 279 -3.89 1.46 8.82
N VAL A 280 -4.47 2.04 9.88
CA VAL A 280 -3.96 1.97 11.25
C VAL A 280 -5.14 1.79 12.22
N TRP A 281 -4.98 0.91 13.21
CA TRP A 281 -5.87 0.85 14.36
C TRP A 281 -5.36 1.79 15.48
N HIS A 282 -6.20 2.72 15.94
CA HIS A 282 -5.85 3.63 17.03
C HIS A 282 -7.11 4.17 17.71
N ASP A 283 -7.10 4.23 19.05
CA ASP A 283 -8.19 4.71 19.89
C ASP A 283 -9.55 4.08 19.54
N GLU A 284 -9.58 2.75 19.45
CA GLU A 284 -10.76 1.94 19.09
C GLU A 284 -11.37 2.25 17.71
N LEU A 285 -10.62 2.92 16.85
CA LEU A 285 -11.03 3.26 15.49
C LEU A 285 -10.07 2.73 14.45
N LEU A 286 -10.62 2.43 13.27
CA LEU A 286 -9.87 2.19 12.07
C LEU A 286 -9.65 3.53 11.34
N TRP A 287 -8.40 3.94 11.25
CA TRP A 287 -7.96 5.14 10.54
C TRP A 287 -7.47 4.76 9.15
N ILE A 288 -7.98 5.46 8.13
CA ILE A 288 -7.75 5.11 6.73
C ILE A 288 -7.34 6.36 5.94
N SER A 289 -6.09 6.42 5.47
CA SER A 289 -5.73 7.39 4.43
C SER A 289 -6.10 6.81 3.07
N TYR A 290 -6.59 7.64 2.15
CA TYR A 290 -6.83 7.24 0.76
C TYR A 290 -6.83 8.47 -0.14
N TYR A 291 -6.73 8.28 -1.46
CA TYR A 291 -6.90 9.38 -2.41
C TYR A 291 -8.20 9.25 -3.18
N SER A 292 -8.72 10.36 -3.71
CA SER A 292 -9.87 10.35 -4.61
C SER A 292 -10.03 11.64 -5.42
N THR A 293 -10.69 11.54 -6.58
CA THR A 293 -11.11 12.67 -7.44
C THR A 293 -12.57 13.10 -7.25
N HIS A 294 -13.26 12.72 -6.16
CA HIS A 294 -14.68 13.05 -5.99
C HIS A 294 -14.99 14.53 -5.80
N GLU A 295 -13.98 15.33 -5.45
CA GLU A 295 -14.04 16.79 -5.39
C GLU A 295 -13.22 17.41 -6.52
N GLU A 296 -13.47 16.96 -7.75
CA GLU A 296 -12.90 17.45 -9.04
C GLU A 296 -11.41 17.14 -9.28
N LYS A 297 -10.56 17.28 -8.24
CA LYS A 297 -9.12 17.04 -8.30
C LYS A 297 -8.71 15.92 -7.36
N THR A 298 -7.71 15.15 -7.77
CA THR A 298 -7.11 14.09 -6.94
C THR A 298 -6.56 14.69 -5.65
N SER A 299 -7.17 14.34 -4.53
CA SER A 299 -6.81 14.83 -3.19
C SER A 299 -6.64 13.66 -2.24
N VAL A 300 -5.95 13.89 -1.12
CA VAL A 300 -5.71 12.92 -0.04
C VAL A 300 -6.72 13.17 1.07
N TYR A 301 -7.34 12.09 1.54
CA TYR A 301 -8.36 12.09 2.58
C TYR A 301 -7.95 11.16 3.71
N LEU A 302 -8.44 11.46 4.91
CA LEU A 302 -8.35 10.63 6.10
C LEU A 302 -9.75 10.32 6.61
N ALA A 303 -10.08 9.04 6.72
CA ALA A 303 -11.31 8.56 7.32
C ALA A 303 -11.06 7.96 8.71
N ARG A 304 -12.01 8.15 9.61
CA ARG A 304 -12.11 7.44 10.89
C ARG A 304 -13.35 6.57 10.86
N VAL A 305 -13.20 5.28 11.10
CA VAL A 305 -14.28 4.30 10.97
C VAL A 305 -14.37 3.49 12.26
N ASP A 306 -15.58 3.41 12.78
CA ASP A 306 -15.97 2.51 13.86
C ASP A 306 -16.37 1.17 13.25
N VAL A 307 -15.70 0.10 13.67
CA VAL A 307 -15.89 -1.27 13.16
C VAL A 307 -16.24 -2.26 14.28
N SER A 308 -16.62 -1.73 15.45
CA SER A 308 -17.02 -2.52 16.64
C SER A 308 -18.47 -3.05 16.58
#